data_AF-A0A3L7S8J5-F1
#
_entry.id   AF-A0A3L7S8J5-F1
#
_cell.length_a   1.000
_cell.length_b   1.000
_cell.length_c   1.000
_cell.angle_alpha   90.00
_cell.angle_beta   90.00
_cell.angle_gamma   90.00
#
_symmetry.space_group_name_H-M   'P 1'
#
loop_
_entity.id
_entity.type
_entity.pdbx_description
1 polymer ?
#
loop_
_entity_poly.entity_id
_entity_poly.type
_entity_poly.pdbx_seq_one_letter_code
_entity_poly.pdbx_strand_id
1 'polypeptide(L)'
;MASRSAFSSHVVRPIAEVHRWPTRTATWALVVGCCLGNAAAFGQWGGYGYNRGGYASTAQQAAAYGYSAMMRAQGQENLMNSQAAKNWEEVKTMEMQNRLRWTETYFEMRKVNKEARAAEAGPRVTQDQAIRMAQASLPPRLGSTELDPVTGHIEYPIILTQDIYDEYRKRLDTLFAHRAAAGGSIQYNDLKEIETTVSNFIDTLKQHVREYAGGDYGRARTFLESLAREAKMPAG
;
A
#
# COMPACT_ATOMS: atom_id res chain seq x y z
N MET A 1 3.81 15.86 -61.30
CA MET A 1 4.35 17.22 -61.08
C MET A 1 3.19 18.14 -60.74
N ALA A 2 3.12 18.60 -59.48
CA ALA A 2 2.34 19.72 -58.92
C ALA A 2 2.29 19.44 -57.40
N SER A 3 3.30 19.85 -56.64
CA SER A 3 3.49 21.16 -56.00
C SER A 3 2.99 21.17 -54.55
N ARG A 4 3.93 21.52 -53.68
CA ARG A 4 3.86 21.66 -52.22
C ARG A 4 3.13 22.95 -51.80
N SER A 5 2.50 22.95 -50.63
CA SER A 5 2.50 24.04 -49.59
C SER A 5 1.36 23.76 -48.59
N ALA A 6 1.57 23.35 -47.33
CA ALA A 6 2.09 24.11 -46.18
C ALA A 6 1.21 25.30 -45.74
N PHE A 7 0.64 25.20 -44.52
CA PHE A 7 0.26 26.21 -43.50
C PHE A 7 -1.04 25.74 -42.80
N SER A 8 -1.02 25.25 -41.55
CA SER A 8 -0.76 25.95 -40.29
C SER A 8 -1.71 27.13 -40.04
N SER A 9 -2.77 26.88 -39.26
CA SER A 9 -3.35 27.90 -38.39
C SER A 9 -4.03 27.26 -37.18
N HIS A 10 -3.48 27.60 -36.02
CA HIS A 10 -3.95 27.36 -34.67
C HIS A 10 -5.46 27.47 -34.48
N VAL A 11 -6.07 26.44 -33.91
CA VAL A 11 -7.31 26.61 -33.14
C VAL A 11 -6.96 26.54 -31.66
N VAL A 12 -7.08 27.71 -31.07
CA VAL A 12 -6.82 28.08 -29.68
C VAL A 12 -7.74 27.30 -28.74
N ARG A 13 -7.14 26.72 -27.69
CA ARG A 13 -7.86 26.18 -26.53
C ARG A 13 -8.29 27.35 -25.61
N PRO A 14 -9.55 27.45 -25.17
CA PRO A 14 -9.89 28.15 -23.93
C PRO A 14 -9.81 27.13 -22.78
N ILE A 15 -8.79 27.16 -21.91
CA ILE A 15 -8.65 27.96 -20.67
C ILE A 15 -9.88 27.85 -19.74
N ALA A 16 -9.68 27.01 -18.73
CA ALA A 16 -10.02 27.16 -17.31
C ALA A 16 -11.49 27.35 -16.90
N GLU A 17 -12.06 26.27 -16.36
CA GLU A 17 -13.00 26.37 -15.25
C GLU A 17 -12.49 25.51 -14.08
N VAL A 18 -11.67 26.16 -13.25
CA VAL A 18 -11.22 25.63 -11.96
C VAL A 18 -12.43 25.67 -11.03
N HIS A 19 -13.08 24.52 -10.84
CA HIS A 19 -14.12 24.36 -9.83
C HIS A 19 -13.47 24.49 -8.44
N ARG A 20 -13.49 25.72 -7.92
CA ARG A 20 -13.01 26.05 -6.57
C ARG A 20 -13.97 25.43 -5.55
N TRP A 21 -13.43 24.56 -4.71
CA TRP A 21 -14.09 24.06 -3.52
C TRP A 21 -14.08 25.17 -2.45
N PRO A 22 -15.22 25.57 -1.87
CA PRO A 22 -15.20 26.42 -0.69
C PRO A 22 -14.69 25.60 0.49
N THR A 23 -13.43 25.84 0.84
CA THR A 23 -12.91 25.56 2.17
C THR A 23 -13.61 26.50 3.17
N ARG A 24 -14.07 25.94 4.29
CA ARG A 24 -13.84 26.41 5.67
C ARG A 24 -15.02 26.15 6.61
N THR A 25 -14.69 25.44 7.69
CA THR A 25 -15.14 25.65 9.07
C THR A 25 -16.62 25.40 9.38
N ALA A 26 -16.96 24.13 9.61
CA ALA A 26 -18.07 23.77 10.50
C ALA A 26 -17.47 23.42 11.87
N THR A 27 -17.53 24.43 12.74
CA THR A 27 -17.10 24.45 14.13
C THR A 27 -17.91 23.44 14.95
N TRP A 28 -17.23 22.59 15.69
CA TRP A 28 -17.81 21.78 16.76
C TRP A 28 -18.34 22.70 17.86
N ALA A 29 -19.64 22.59 18.18
CA ALA A 29 -20.20 23.19 19.40
C ALA A 29 -21.08 22.15 20.11
N LEU A 30 -20.46 21.49 21.08
CA LEU A 30 -21.03 20.61 22.07
C LEU A 30 -21.61 21.51 23.18
N VAL A 31 -22.94 21.61 23.28
CA VAL A 31 -23.60 22.35 24.38
C VAL A 31 -24.21 21.36 25.36
N VAL A 32 -23.47 21.13 26.43
CA VAL A 32 -23.96 20.59 27.70
C VAL A 32 -24.67 21.74 28.42
N GLY A 33 -26.00 21.65 28.53
CA GLY A 33 -26.83 22.58 29.30
C GLY A 33 -27.49 21.86 30.47
N CYS A 34 -26.76 21.73 31.57
CA CYS A 34 -27.29 21.22 32.83
C CYS A 34 -27.79 22.40 33.67
N CYS A 35 -29.04 22.30 34.12
CA CYS A 35 -29.59 22.83 35.38
C CYS A 35 -29.60 24.35 35.65
N LEU A 36 -30.83 24.85 35.87
CA LEU A 36 -31.31 25.80 36.90
C LEU A 36 -32.03 27.05 36.34
N GLY A 37 -33.32 27.18 36.66
CA GLY A 37 -34.08 28.41 36.46
C GLY A 37 -35.60 28.21 36.51
N ASN A 38 -36.15 28.22 37.72
CA ASN A 38 -37.56 28.03 38.09
C ASN A 38 -38.51 29.13 37.59
N ALA A 39 -39.80 28.75 37.55
CA ALA A 39 -41.00 29.56 37.81
C ALA A 39 -41.61 30.43 36.69
N ALA A 40 -42.68 29.92 36.08
CA ALA A 40 -43.90 30.69 35.85
C ALA A 40 -45.12 29.78 36.08
N ALA A 41 -45.87 30.10 37.12
CA ALA A 41 -47.12 29.48 37.49
C ALA A 41 -48.23 29.88 36.52
N PHE A 42 -49.04 28.91 36.08
CA PHE A 42 -50.46 29.12 35.82
C PHE A 42 -51.22 27.95 36.44
N GLY A 43 -51.93 28.24 37.53
CA GLY A 43 -52.89 27.34 38.13
C GLY A 43 -54.12 27.23 37.24
N GLN A 44 -54.54 25.99 36.97
CA GLN A 44 -55.88 25.71 36.48
C GLN A 44 -56.60 24.87 37.54
N TRP A 45 -57.36 25.59 38.35
CA TRP A 45 -58.39 25.08 39.25
C TRP A 45 -59.51 24.41 38.46
N GLY A 46 -60.07 23.32 38.99
CA GLY A 46 -61.43 22.88 38.64
C GLY A 46 -61.56 21.39 38.33
N GLY A 47 -61.70 20.56 39.36
CA GLY A 47 -61.97 19.13 39.21
C GLY A 47 -62.23 18.42 40.53
N TYR A 48 -63.11 18.98 41.37
CA TYR A 48 -63.67 18.31 42.54
C TYR A 48 -64.47 17.09 42.08
N GLY A 49 -63.83 15.92 42.07
CA GLY A 49 -64.44 14.61 41.93
C GLY A 49 -64.59 13.96 43.30
N TYR A 50 -65.74 14.16 43.91
CA TYR A 50 -66.22 13.46 45.09
C TYR A 50 -66.16 11.92 44.93
N ASN A 51 -65.98 11.23 46.07
CA ASN A 51 -66.40 9.85 46.34
C ASN A 51 -65.50 8.67 45.92
N ARG A 52 -64.56 8.32 46.80
CA ARG A 52 -64.19 6.93 47.10
C ARG A 52 -63.72 6.89 48.57
N GLY A 53 -64.61 6.99 49.55
CA GLY A 53 -65.43 5.85 49.97
C GLY A 53 -64.61 4.96 50.91
N GLY A 54 -64.50 5.38 52.18
CA GLY A 54 -64.19 4.60 53.38
C GLY A 54 -63.08 3.53 53.33
N TYR A 55 -61.88 3.87 53.77
CA TYR A 55 -60.97 2.86 54.32
C TYR A 55 -61.23 2.70 55.81
N ALA A 56 -62.10 1.76 56.16
CA ALA A 56 -61.90 1.00 57.39
C ALA A 56 -60.73 0.06 57.11
N SER A 57 -59.51 0.47 57.46
CA SER A 57 -58.30 -0.34 57.30
C SER A 57 -58.27 -1.46 58.35
N THR A 58 -59.14 -2.46 58.21
CA THR A 58 -58.86 -3.77 58.82
C THR A 58 -57.57 -4.30 58.17
N ALA A 59 -56.55 -4.59 58.98
CA ALA A 59 -55.23 -5.06 58.52
C ALA A 59 -55.34 -6.20 57.49
N GLN A 60 -56.37 -7.03 57.62
CA GLN A 60 -56.68 -8.14 56.73
C GLN A 60 -57.07 -7.72 55.30
N GLN A 61 -57.79 -6.61 55.11
CA GLN A 61 -58.16 -6.11 53.79
C GLN A 61 -56.95 -5.46 53.09
N ALA A 62 -56.12 -4.71 53.82
CA ALA A 62 -54.86 -4.19 53.30
C ALA A 62 -53.90 -5.32 52.89
N ALA A 63 -53.84 -6.39 53.69
CA ALA A 63 -53.07 -7.60 53.37
C ALA A 63 -53.59 -8.31 52.11
N ALA A 64 -54.91 -8.46 51.95
CA ALA A 64 -55.50 -9.07 50.75
C ALA A 64 -55.25 -8.24 49.48
N TYR A 65 -55.32 -6.90 49.56
CA TYR A 65 -54.97 -6.03 48.45
C TYR A 65 -53.48 -6.11 48.12
N GLY A 66 -52.60 -6.09 49.12
CA GLY A 66 -51.16 -6.28 48.94
C GLY A 66 -50.83 -7.61 48.26
N TYR A 67 -51.46 -8.71 48.68
CA TYR A 67 -51.28 -10.02 48.04
C TYR A 67 -51.76 -10.04 46.57
N SER A 68 -52.91 -9.42 46.28
CA SER A 68 -53.40 -9.30 44.90
C SER A 68 -52.51 -8.41 44.02
N ALA A 69 -51.89 -7.38 44.62
CA ALA A 69 -50.93 -6.51 43.93
C ALA A 69 -49.64 -7.28 43.63
N MET A 70 -49.15 -8.09 44.56
CA MET A 70 -47.99 -8.96 44.34
C MET A 70 -48.26 -10.01 43.25
N MET A 71 -49.42 -10.67 43.25
CA MET A 71 -49.79 -11.64 42.20
C MET A 71 -49.88 -10.99 40.81
N ARG A 72 -50.44 -9.78 40.71
CA ARG A 72 -50.45 -9.02 39.45
C ARG A 72 -49.05 -8.59 39.04
N ALA A 73 -48.23 -8.13 39.98
CA ALA A 73 -46.84 -7.77 39.73
C ALA A 73 -46.04 -8.97 39.20
N GLN A 74 -46.22 -10.15 39.80
CA GLN A 74 -45.57 -11.39 39.35
C GLN A 74 -46.03 -11.82 37.96
N GLY A 75 -47.33 -11.70 37.66
CA GLY A 75 -47.85 -11.96 36.30
C GLY A 75 -47.32 -10.98 35.26
N GLN A 76 -47.23 -9.69 35.62
CA GLN A 76 -46.64 -8.65 34.78
C GLN A 76 -45.15 -8.88 34.58
N GLU A 77 -44.42 -9.29 35.60
CA GLU A 77 -43.00 -9.64 35.53
C GLU A 77 -42.78 -10.81 34.54
N ASN A 78 -43.58 -11.87 34.62
CA ASN A 78 -43.49 -12.99 33.68
C ASN A 78 -43.73 -12.57 32.22
N LEU A 79 -44.68 -11.65 31.99
CA LEU A 79 -44.94 -11.10 30.67
C LEU A 79 -43.75 -10.25 30.18
N MET A 80 -43.24 -9.36 31.02
CA MET A 80 -42.09 -8.51 30.69
C MET A 80 -40.84 -9.35 30.44
N ASN A 81 -40.58 -10.38 31.24
CA ASN A 81 -39.48 -11.33 31.04
C ASN A 81 -39.62 -12.08 29.72
N SER A 82 -40.83 -12.52 29.36
CA SER A 82 -41.10 -13.17 28.07
C SER A 82 -40.90 -12.22 26.89
N GLN A 83 -41.32 -10.97 27.01
CA GLN A 83 -41.11 -9.93 25.99
C GLN A 83 -39.62 -9.58 25.85
N ALA A 84 -38.89 -9.46 26.97
CA ALA A 84 -37.46 -9.24 26.98
C ALA A 84 -36.70 -10.39 26.32
N ALA A 85 -37.10 -11.65 26.57
CA ALA A 85 -36.51 -12.82 25.94
C ALA A 85 -36.70 -12.80 24.41
N LYS A 86 -37.91 -12.45 23.92
CA LYS A 86 -38.16 -12.30 22.48
C LYS A 86 -37.30 -11.22 21.86
N ASN A 87 -37.22 -10.05 22.51
CA ASN A 87 -36.40 -8.95 22.02
C ASN A 87 -34.90 -9.33 21.99
N TRP A 88 -34.44 -10.13 22.95
CA TRP A 88 -33.06 -10.61 22.99
C TRP A 88 -32.74 -11.55 21.82
N GLU A 89 -33.61 -12.51 21.52
CA GLU A 89 -33.48 -13.40 20.36
C GLU A 89 -33.51 -12.63 19.03
N GLU A 90 -34.37 -11.61 18.94
CA GLU A 90 -34.45 -10.74 17.77
C GLU A 90 -33.14 -9.96 17.57
N VAL A 91 -32.60 -9.33 18.63
CA VAL A 91 -31.31 -8.64 18.58
C VAL A 91 -30.18 -9.58 18.17
N LYS A 92 -30.17 -10.82 18.69
CA LYS A 92 -29.16 -11.82 18.32
C LYS A 92 -29.24 -12.22 16.85
N THR A 93 -30.44 -12.37 16.33
CA THR A 93 -30.66 -12.65 14.90
C THR A 93 -30.16 -11.50 14.03
N MET A 94 -30.48 -10.25 14.39
CA MET A 94 -29.98 -9.07 13.69
C MET A 94 -28.46 -8.96 13.75
N GLU A 95 -27.84 -9.27 14.90
CA GLU A 95 -26.38 -9.28 15.06
C GLU A 95 -25.72 -10.29 14.11
N MET A 96 -26.25 -11.51 14.03
CA MET A 96 -25.76 -12.55 13.12
C MET A 96 -25.91 -12.14 11.66
N GLN A 97 -27.06 -11.58 11.27
CA GLN A 97 -27.30 -11.10 9.91
C GLN A 97 -26.36 -9.95 9.54
N ASN A 98 -26.12 -9.02 10.45
CA ASN A 98 -25.19 -7.90 10.23
C ASN A 98 -23.75 -8.42 10.01
N ARG A 99 -23.30 -9.40 10.80
CA ARG A 99 -21.99 -10.04 10.64
C ARG A 99 -21.88 -10.79 9.31
N LEU A 100 -22.91 -11.54 8.94
CA LEU A 100 -22.97 -12.25 7.66
C LEU A 100 -22.89 -11.27 6.50
N ARG A 101 -23.76 -10.26 6.49
CA ARG A 101 -23.81 -9.23 5.45
C ARG A 101 -22.49 -8.48 5.31
N TRP A 102 -21.82 -8.16 6.42
CA TRP A 102 -20.50 -7.53 6.38
C TRP A 102 -19.47 -8.42 5.71
N THR A 103 -19.48 -9.71 6.05
CA THR A 103 -18.57 -10.70 5.49
C THR A 103 -18.81 -10.90 3.98
N GLU A 104 -20.07 -11.06 3.59
CA GLU A 104 -20.48 -11.17 2.18
C GLU A 104 -20.05 -9.94 1.38
N THR A 105 -20.38 -8.74 1.87
CA THR A 105 -19.99 -7.47 1.23
C THR A 105 -18.48 -7.37 1.03
N TYR A 106 -17.69 -7.77 2.04
CA TYR A 106 -16.23 -7.75 1.93
C TYR A 106 -15.71 -8.67 0.82
N PHE A 107 -16.19 -9.90 0.74
CA PHE A 107 -15.77 -10.85 -0.30
C PHE A 107 -16.29 -10.45 -1.69
N GLU A 108 -17.49 -9.91 -1.78
CA GLU A 108 -18.05 -9.35 -3.01
C GLU A 108 -17.20 -8.19 -3.53
N MET A 109 -16.90 -7.20 -2.68
CA MET A 109 -16.01 -6.10 -3.04
C MET A 109 -14.63 -6.61 -3.49
N ARG A 110 -14.07 -7.61 -2.80
CA ARG A 110 -12.78 -8.21 -3.19
C ARG A 110 -12.88 -8.91 -4.54
N LYS A 111 -13.97 -9.63 -4.82
CA LYS A 111 -14.23 -10.30 -6.09
C LYS A 111 -14.36 -9.27 -7.22
N VAL A 112 -15.21 -8.28 -7.06
CA VAL A 112 -15.42 -7.19 -8.02
C VAL A 112 -14.09 -6.46 -8.31
N ASN A 113 -13.31 -6.13 -7.28
CA ASN A 113 -12.00 -5.49 -7.45
C ASN A 113 -10.98 -6.37 -8.18
N LYS A 114 -11.04 -7.70 -7.99
CA LYS A 114 -10.17 -8.65 -8.68
C LYS A 114 -10.59 -8.78 -10.14
N GLU A 115 -11.88 -8.82 -10.42
CA GLU A 115 -12.45 -8.90 -11.77
C GLU A 115 -12.17 -7.60 -12.55
N ALA A 116 -12.39 -6.44 -11.95
CA ALA A 116 -12.06 -5.14 -12.54
C ALA A 116 -10.56 -5.06 -12.89
N ARG A 117 -9.67 -5.41 -11.94
CA ARG A 117 -8.23 -5.48 -12.20
C ARG A 117 -7.85 -6.50 -13.27
N ALA A 118 -8.56 -7.62 -13.37
CA ALA A 118 -8.30 -8.61 -14.40
C ALA A 118 -8.79 -8.17 -15.79
N ALA A 119 -9.87 -7.39 -15.85
CA ALA A 119 -10.39 -6.80 -17.09
C ALA A 119 -9.50 -5.65 -17.59
N GLU A 120 -8.94 -4.86 -16.68
CA GLU A 120 -7.98 -3.78 -16.99
C GLU A 120 -6.55 -4.31 -17.21
N ALA A 121 -6.22 -5.48 -16.65
CA ALA A 121 -4.90 -6.06 -16.83
C ALA A 121 -4.66 -6.36 -18.31
N GLY A 122 -3.60 -5.78 -18.86
CA GLY A 122 -3.09 -6.15 -20.17
C GLY A 122 -2.69 -7.64 -20.25
N PRO A 123 -2.32 -8.12 -21.44
CA PRO A 123 -1.86 -9.49 -21.63
C PRO A 123 -0.77 -9.84 -20.61
N ARG A 124 -0.91 -10.97 -19.92
CA ARG A 124 0.14 -11.44 -19.02
C ARG A 124 1.40 -11.69 -19.83
N VAL A 125 2.54 -11.24 -19.30
CA VAL A 125 3.85 -11.53 -19.87
C VAL A 125 4.00 -13.06 -19.93
N THR A 126 4.09 -13.59 -21.14
CA THR A 126 4.32 -15.03 -21.35
C THR A 126 5.70 -15.42 -20.82
N GLN A 127 5.92 -16.70 -20.54
CA GLN A 127 7.23 -17.18 -20.08
C GLN A 127 8.34 -16.79 -21.08
N ASP A 128 8.10 -16.92 -22.38
CA ASP A 128 9.06 -16.53 -23.41
C ASP A 128 9.33 -15.02 -23.40
N GLN A 129 8.28 -14.20 -23.23
CA GLN A 129 8.46 -12.75 -23.09
C GLN A 129 9.23 -12.40 -21.82
N ALA A 130 8.95 -13.08 -20.70
CA ALA A 130 9.66 -12.88 -19.45
C ALA A 130 11.15 -13.24 -19.59
N ILE A 131 11.46 -14.35 -20.27
CA ILE A 131 12.83 -14.74 -20.58
C ILE A 131 13.50 -13.70 -21.48
N ARG A 132 12.83 -13.22 -22.53
CA ARG A 132 13.38 -12.17 -23.41
C ARG A 132 13.62 -10.86 -22.64
N MET A 133 12.70 -10.45 -21.78
CA MET A 133 12.85 -9.26 -20.93
C MET A 133 14.00 -9.43 -19.95
N ALA A 134 14.14 -10.60 -19.33
CA ALA A 134 15.26 -10.91 -18.46
C ALA A 134 16.58 -10.86 -19.22
N GLN A 135 16.65 -11.49 -20.40
CA GLN A 135 17.83 -11.46 -21.27
C GLN A 135 18.19 -10.04 -21.72
N ALA A 136 17.19 -9.22 -22.07
CA ALA A 136 17.37 -7.83 -22.47
C ALA A 136 17.78 -6.91 -21.31
N SER A 137 17.53 -7.32 -20.05
CA SER A 137 17.91 -6.53 -18.87
C SER A 137 19.32 -6.83 -18.37
N LEU A 138 19.97 -7.86 -18.91
CA LEU A 138 21.36 -8.18 -18.56
C LEU A 138 22.30 -7.13 -19.19
N PRO A 139 23.37 -6.72 -18.49
CA PRO A 139 24.41 -5.87 -19.06
C PRO A 139 24.96 -6.51 -20.35
N PRO A 140 25.29 -5.73 -21.41
CA PRO A 140 25.82 -6.27 -22.66
C PRO A 140 27.09 -7.11 -22.40
N ARG A 141 27.38 -8.06 -23.31
CA ARG A 141 28.68 -8.76 -23.24
C ARG A 141 29.78 -7.79 -23.66
N LEU A 142 30.95 -7.88 -23.04
CA LEU A 142 32.13 -7.15 -23.47
C LEU A 142 32.60 -7.67 -24.82
N GLY A 143 32.97 -6.76 -25.72
CA GLY A 143 33.60 -7.11 -26.99
C GLY A 143 35.04 -7.58 -26.80
N SER A 144 35.59 -8.31 -27.76
CA SER A 144 37.00 -8.76 -27.72
C SER A 144 38.02 -7.61 -27.68
N THR A 145 37.60 -6.40 -28.04
CA THR A 145 38.40 -5.17 -27.91
C THR A 145 38.39 -4.57 -26.51
N GLU A 146 37.39 -4.91 -25.70
CA GLU A 146 37.21 -4.42 -24.33
C GLU A 146 37.80 -5.41 -23.31
N LEU A 147 37.68 -6.71 -23.58
CA LEU A 147 38.33 -7.78 -22.84
C LEU A 147 38.90 -8.80 -23.82
N ASP A 148 40.22 -8.98 -23.80
CA ASP A 148 40.88 -10.03 -24.57
C ASP A 148 40.74 -11.38 -23.83
N PRO A 149 40.04 -12.38 -24.41
CA PRO A 149 39.84 -13.67 -23.76
C PRO A 149 41.13 -14.49 -23.61
N VAL A 150 42.17 -14.21 -24.41
CA VAL A 150 43.42 -14.98 -24.45
C VAL A 150 44.44 -14.43 -23.46
N THR A 151 44.58 -13.11 -23.39
CA THR A 151 45.55 -12.47 -22.48
C THR A 151 44.93 -12.07 -21.14
N GLY A 152 43.59 -11.95 -21.07
CA GLY A 152 42.89 -11.40 -19.92
C GLY A 152 43.06 -9.89 -19.79
N HIS A 153 43.58 -9.21 -20.82
CA HIS A 153 43.77 -7.76 -20.81
C HIS A 153 42.42 -7.03 -20.90
N ILE A 154 42.23 -6.04 -20.03
CA ILE A 154 41.00 -5.23 -19.94
C ILE A 154 41.32 -3.82 -20.45
N GLU A 155 40.58 -3.36 -21.45
CA GLU A 155 40.66 -1.98 -21.93
C GLU A 155 39.65 -1.13 -21.15
N TYR A 156 40.16 -0.26 -20.28
CA TYR A 156 39.32 0.56 -19.40
C TYR A 156 38.83 1.84 -20.09
N PRO A 157 37.54 2.19 -19.97
CA PRO A 157 37.04 3.53 -20.29
C PRO A 157 37.85 4.64 -19.61
N ILE A 158 38.00 5.79 -20.29
CA ILE A 158 38.87 6.89 -19.84
C ILE A 158 38.59 7.41 -18.42
N ILE A 159 37.35 7.31 -17.94
CA ILE A 159 37.03 7.74 -16.57
C ILE A 159 37.55 6.75 -15.51
N LEU A 160 37.72 5.49 -15.89
CA LEU A 160 38.24 4.42 -15.03
C LEU A 160 39.77 4.36 -15.03
N THR A 161 40.46 5.09 -15.92
CA THR A 161 41.93 5.15 -15.97
C THR A 161 42.53 6.13 -14.96
N GLN A 162 41.72 6.85 -14.20
CA GLN A 162 42.18 7.79 -13.17
C GLN A 162 42.96 7.08 -12.06
N ASP A 163 43.90 7.79 -11.43
CA ASP A 163 44.79 7.23 -10.40
C ASP A 163 44.03 6.72 -9.18
N ILE A 164 42.89 7.35 -8.85
CA ILE A 164 41.99 6.92 -7.76
C ILE A 164 41.48 5.48 -7.93
N TYR A 165 41.55 4.94 -9.14
CA TYR A 165 41.06 3.61 -9.49
C TYR A 165 42.16 2.59 -9.79
N ASP A 166 43.43 3.00 -9.71
CA ASP A 166 44.57 2.18 -10.08
C ASP A 166 44.64 0.86 -9.30
N GLU A 167 44.33 0.90 -8.00
CA GLU A 167 44.31 -0.30 -7.15
C GLU A 167 43.26 -1.32 -7.61
N TYR A 168 42.04 -0.87 -7.91
CA TYR A 168 40.97 -1.75 -8.39
C TYR A 168 41.31 -2.33 -9.76
N ARG A 169 41.86 -1.52 -10.67
CA ARG A 169 42.30 -1.97 -12.00
C ARG A 169 43.37 -3.05 -11.89
N LYS A 170 44.44 -2.80 -11.14
CA LYS A 170 45.51 -3.78 -10.92
C LYS A 170 44.98 -5.10 -10.37
N ARG A 171 44.03 -5.04 -9.45
CA ARG A 171 43.43 -6.26 -8.87
C ARG A 171 42.62 -7.02 -9.91
N LEU A 172 41.76 -6.33 -10.66
CA LEU A 172 40.97 -6.95 -11.74
C LEU A 172 41.87 -7.51 -12.85
N ASP A 173 42.89 -6.77 -13.30
CA ASP A 173 43.84 -7.23 -14.32
C ASP A 173 44.54 -8.51 -13.89
N THR A 174 44.94 -8.60 -12.62
CA THR A 174 45.56 -9.81 -12.07
C THR A 174 44.60 -11.00 -12.11
N LEU A 175 43.35 -10.79 -11.69
CA LEU A 175 42.33 -11.85 -11.64
C LEU A 175 41.94 -12.34 -13.04
N PHE A 176 41.81 -11.43 -14.00
CA PHE A 176 41.47 -11.77 -15.38
C PHE A 176 42.65 -12.39 -16.14
N ALA A 177 43.88 -11.94 -15.89
CA ALA A 177 45.08 -12.61 -16.42
C ALA A 177 45.21 -14.04 -15.85
N HIS A 178 44.93 -14.24 -14.57
CA HIS A 178 44.91 -15.58 -13.96
C HIS A 178 43.84 -16.47 -14.59
N ARG A 179 42.62 -15.95 -14.78
CA ARG A 179 41.53 -16.67 -15.48
C ARG A 179 41.92 -17.05 -16.91
N ALA A 180 42.56 -16.14 -17.65
CA ALA A 180 43.01 -16.41 -19.01
C ALA A 180 44.09 -17.52 -19.04
N ALA A 181 45.06 -17.47 -18.12
CA ALA A 181 46.08 -18.51 -17.96
C ALA A 181 45.49 -19.88 -17.58
N ALA A 182 44.39 -19.90 -16.83
CA ALA A 182 43.66 -21.12 -16.47
C ALA A 182 42.68 -21.61 -17.57
N GLY A 183 42.83 -21.12 -18.80
CA GLY A 183 42.02 -21.53 -19.95
C GLY A 183 40.57 -21.05 -19.88
N GLY A 184 40.31 -19.91 -19.24
CA GLY A 184 38.98 -19.33 -19.11
C GLY A 184 38.13 -19.90 -17.97
N SER A 185 38.68 -20.84 -17.20
CA SER A 185 38.06 -21.34 -15.97
C SER A 185 38.42 -20.46 -14.79
N ILE A 186 37.47 -20.25 -13.87
CA ILE A 186 37.68 -19.43 -12.67
C ILE A 186 37.34 -20.23 -11.42
N GLN A 187 38.16 -20.09 -10.38
CA GLN A 187 37.87 -20.67 -9.07
C GLN A 187 36.80 -19.83 -8.37
N TYR A 188 36.01 -20.45 -7.49
CA TYR A 188 34.95 -19.74 -6.77
C TYR A 188 35.47 -18.54 -5.95
N ASN A 189 36.65 -18.68 -5.35
CA ASN A 189 37.27 -17.60 -4.57
C ASN A 189 37.64 -16.40 -5.45
N ASP A 190 38.25 -16.66 -6.61
CA ASP A 190 38.61 -15.62 -7.59
C ASP A 190 37.35 -14.91 -8.11
N LEU A 191 36.26 -15.66 -8.37
CA LEU A 191 34.98 -15.09 -8.79
C LEU A 191 34.40 -14.15 -7.72
N LYS A 192 34.38 -14.59 -6.46
CA LYS A 192 33.90 -13.77 -5.34
C LYS A 192 34.76 -12.52 -5.18
N GLU A 193 36.05 -12.64 -5.41
CA GLU A 193 36.97 -11.53 -5.34
C GLU A 193 36.72 -10.51 -6.46
N ILE A 194 36.54 -10.95 -7.70
CA ILE A 194 36.14 -10.09 -8.82
C ILE A 194 34.85 -9.35 -8.47
N GLU A 195 33.82 -10.04 -7.98
CA GLU A 195 32.55 -9.42 -7.60
C GLU A 195 32.75 -8.34 -6.51
N THR A 196 33.58 -8.63 -5.52
CA THR A 196 33.87 -7.71 -4.42
C THR A 196 34.63 -6.48 -4.91
N THR A 197 35.68 -6.69 -5.72
CA THR A 197 36.47 -5.60 -6.32
C THR A 197 35.61 -4.73 -7.22
N VAL A 198 34.75 -5.33 -8.07
CA VAL A 198 33.82 -4.58 -8.92
C VAL A 198 32.82 -3.78 -8.10
N SER A 199 32.23 -4.36 -7.05
CA SER A 199 31.30 -3.64 -6.17
C SER A 199 31.97 -2.42 -5.53
N ASN A 200 33.17 -2.61 -4.97
CA ASN A 200 33.92 -1.52 -4.35
C ASN A 200 34.30 -0.44 -5.38
N PHE A 201 34.70 -0.86 -6.60
CA PHE A 201 35.04 0.05 -7.69
C PHE A 201 33.81 0.89 -8.10
N ILE A 202 32.64 0.26 -8.26
CA ILE A 202 31.38 0.97 -8.55
C ILE A 202 31.00 1.92 -7.41
N ASP A 203 31.23 1.55 -6.15
CA ASP A 203 30.89 2.40 -5.01
C ASP A 203 31.81 3.62 -4.92
N THR A 204 33.10 3.47 -5.18
CA THR A 204 34.02 4.61 -5.32
C THR A 204 33.64 5.47 -6.53
N LEU A 205 33.26 4.86 -7.66
CA LEU A 205 32.75 5.59 -8.84
C LEU A 205 31.49 6.40 -8.52
N LYS A 206 30.58 5.87 -7.70
CA LYS A 206 29.38 6.59 -7.23
C LYS A 206 29.73 7.80 -6.37
N GLN A 207 30.75 7.71 -5.52
CA GLN A 207 31.17 8.82 -4.66
C GLN A 207 31.61 10.04 -5.49
N HIS A 208 32.25 9.79 -6.63
CA HIS A 208 32.73 10.82 -7.57
C HIS A 208 31.76 11.10 -8.72
N VAL A 209 30.51 10.63 -8.67
CA VAL A 209 29.55 10.77 -9.79
C VAL A 209 29.31 12.22 -10.23
N ARG A 210 29.46 13.17 -9.30
CA ARG A 210 29.28 14.62 -9.55
C ARG A 210 30.42 15.23 -10.37
N GLU A 211 31.55 14.54 -10.48
CA GLU A 211 32.74 15.00 -11.20
C GLU A 211 32.71 14.57 -12.67
N TYR A 212 31.79 13.68 -13.05
CA TYR A 212 31.67 13.14 -14.41
C TYR A 212 30.48 13.73 -15.16
N ALA A 213 30.57 13.80 -16.48
CA ALA A 213 29.42 14.09 -17.31
C ALA A 213 28.37 12.99 -17.14
N GLY A 214 27.08 13.36 -17.09
CA GLY A 214 25.99 12.44 -16.70
C GLY A 214 25.87 11.17 -17.56
N GLY A 215 26.38 11.18 -18.80
CA GLY A 215 26.42 10.00 -19.67
C GLY A 215 27.60 9.05 -19.41
N ASP A 216 28.73 9.55 -18.89
CA ASP A 216 29.96 8.77 -18.80
C ASP A 216 29.94 7.84 -17.58
N TYR A 217 29.42 8.31 -16.45
CA TYR A 217 29.20 7.45 -15.27
C TYR A 217 28.38 6.20 -15.62
N GLY A 218 27.30 6.37 -16.38
CA GLY A 218 26.44 5.25 -16.79
C GLY A 218 27.21 4.22 -17.62
N ARG A 219 28.01 4.68 -18.59
CA ARG A 219 28.82 3.80 -19.44
C ARG A 219 29.86 3.01 -18.65
N ALA A 220 30.62 3.67 -17.76
CA ALA A 220 31.62 2.98 -16.96
C ALA A 220 31.01 2.02 -15.96
N ARG A 221 29.88 2.38 -15.35
CA ARG A 221 29.16 1.46 -14.47
C ARG A 221 28.69 0.23 -15.23
N THR A 222 28.06 0.40 -16.39
CA THR A 222 27.63 -0.72 -17.22
C THR A 222 28.80 -1.58 -17.67
N PHE A 223 29.95 -0.98 -18.00
CA PHE A 223 31.18 -1.71 -18.29
C PHE A 223 31.63 -2.60 -17.12
N LEU A 224 31.69 -2.05 -15.90
CA LEU A 224 32.05 -2.82 -14.70
C LEU A 224 31.07 -3.95 -14.38
N GLU A 225 29.77 -3.71 -14.54
CA GLU A 225 28.73 -4.75 -14.39
C GLU A 225 28.85 -5.84 -15.47
N SER A 226 29.23 -5.46 -16.70
CA SER A 226 29.48 -6.39 -17.81
C SER A 226 30.73 -7.23 -17.57
N LEU A 227 31.77 -6.65 -16.96
CA LEU A 227 33.00 -7.33 -16.57
C LEU A 227 32.74 -8.40 -15.50
N ALA A 228 31.96 -8.08 -14.47
CA ALA A 228 31.54 -9.07 -13.47
C ALA A 228 30.67 -10.19 -14.07
N ARG A 229 29.85 -9.88 -15.07
CA ARG A 229 29.09 -10.88 -15.82
C ARG A 229 30.01 -11.82 -16.60
N GLU A 230 31.01 -11.28 -17.28
CA GLU A 230 31.93 -12.06 -18.13
C GLU A 230 32.77 -13.05 -17.30
N ALA A 231 33.10 -12.71 -16.05
CA ALA A 231 33.76 -13.63 -15.12
C ALA A 231 32.95 -14.92 -14.86
N LYS A 232 31.62 -14.86 -14.94
CA LYS A 232 30.71 -16.01 -14.73
C LYS A 232 30.51 -16.85 -15.99
N MET A 233 30.88 -16.32 -17.14
CA MET A 233 30.73 -16.98 -18.43
C MET A 233 32.02 -17.76 -18.74
N PRO A 234 31.94 -18.89 -19.47
CA PRO A 234 33.14 -19.50 -20.02
C PRO A 234 33.80 -18.53 -21.00
N ALA A 235 35.14 -18.51 -21.04
CA ALA A 235 35.85 -17.78 -22.10
C ALA A 235 35.43 -18.37 -23.45
N GLY A 236 34.95 -17.51 -24.35
CA GLY A 236 34.52 -17.87 -25.70
C GLY A 236 35.65 -17.90 -26.70
#